data_AF-A0A822EZ79-F1
#
_entry.id   AF-A0A822EZ79-F1
#
_cell.length_a   1.000
_cell.length_b   1.000
_cell.length_c   1.000
_cell.angle_alpha   90.00
_cell.angle_beta   90.00
_cell.angle_gamma   90.00
#
_symmetry.space_group_name_H-M   'P 1'
#
loop_
_entity.id
_entity.type
_entity.pdbx_description
1 polymer ?
#
loop_
_entity_poly.entity_id
_entity_poly.type
_entity_poly.pdbx_seq_one_letter_code
_entity_poly.pdbx_strand_id
1 'polypeptide(L)'
;GFSSCTTSVGVLKSDIFLGKTGTRTMFTLQCQSARDIRKHSFYPTEDEVLLMAATQFEVVSCLDQDSLHIIQLKETNPPFPLLQPVPIVIPSSINPIPSGK
;
A
#
# COMPACT_ATOMS: atom_id res chain seq x y z
N GLY A 1 -6.43 5.73 -8.05
CA GLY A 1 -5.53 4.64 -8.50
C GLY A 1 -4.95 3.94 -7.29
N PHE A 2 -4.13 2.92 -7.51
CA PHE A 2 -3.25 2.38 -6.46
C PHE A 2 -2.10 3.37 -6.22
N SER A 3 -1.57 3.38 -4.99
CA SER A 3 -0.36 4.14 -4.69
C SER A 3 0.75 3.16 -4.36
N SER A 4 1.82 3.20 -5.15
CA SER A 4 3.06 2.50 -4.85
C SER A 4 3.91 3.34 -3.90
N CYS A 5 4.47 2.70 -2.89
CA CYS A 5 5.23 3.32 -1.82
C CYS A 5 6.43 2.43 -1.50
N THR A 6 7.40 2.99 -0.77
CA THR A 6 8.55 2.23 -0.27
C THR A 6 8.65 2.37 1.23
N THR A 7 9.10 1.31 1.91
CA THR A 7 9.48 1.37 3.32
C THR A 7 10.94 1.78 3.52
N SER A 8 11.70 1.94 2.43
CA SER A 8 13.13 2.25 2.44
C SER A 8 13.39 3.68 1.98
N VAL A 9 13.85 4.53 2.91
CA VAL A 9 14.28 5.91 2.60
C VAL A 9 15.45 5.93 1.60
N GLY A 10 16.23 4.84 1.53
CA GLY A 10 17.33 4.71 0.56
C GLY A 10 16.85 4.77 -0.89
N VAL A 11 15.69 4.18 -1.18
CA VAL A 11 15.09 4.12 -2.52
C VAL A 11 14.72 5.53 -3.01
N LEU A 12 14.22 6.38 -2.11
CA LEU A 12 13.84 7.76 -2.43
C LEU A 12 15.02 8.62 -2.94
N LYS A 13 16.27 8.24 -2.67
CA LYS A 13 17.45 8.97 -3.15
C LYS A 13 17.61 8.91 -4.68
N SER A 14 16.95 7.98 -5.35
CA SER A 14 16.98 7.86 -6.82
C SER A 14 16.22 9.00 -7.48
N ASP A 15 16.75 9.51 -8.59
CA ASP A 15 16.14 10.60 -9.35
C ASP A 15 14.83 10.22 -10.05
N ILE A 16 14.55 8.91 -10.20
CA ILE A 16 13.26 8.42 -10.69
C ILE A 16 12.14 8.52 -9.65
N PHE A 17 12.48 8.75 -8.37
CA PHE A 17 11.54 8.90 -7.26
C PHE A 17 11.57 10.32 -6.71
N LEU A 18 12.22 10.56 -5.57
CA LEU A 18 12.30 11.88 -4.95
C LEU A 18 13.53 12.67 -5.43
N GLY A 19 14.66 11.99 -5.62
CA GLY A 19 15.91 12.62 -6.05
C GLY A 19 16.36 13.76 -5.13
N LYS A 20 17.15 14.68 -5.67
CA LYS A 20 17.67 15.86 -4.93
C LYS A 20 17.37 17.21 -5.58
N THR A 21 16.85 17.24 -6.80
CA THR A 21 16.73 18.44 -7.61
C THR A 21 15.27 18.73 -7.98
N GLY A 22 14.98 19.99 -8.33
CA GLY A 22 13.64 20.43 -8.70
C GLY A 22 12.69 20.66 -7.52
N THR A 23 11.47 21.09 -7.84
CA THR A 23 10.35 21.16 -6.90
C THR A 23 9.79 19.76 -6.70
N ARG A 24 9.76 19.30 -5.45
CA ARG A 24 9.46 17.91 -5.11
C ARG A 24 8.61 17.82 -3.85
N THR A 25 7.79 16.79 -3.78
CA THR A 25 6.92 16.50 -2.63
C THR A 25 7.19 15.10 -2.13
N MET A 26 7.47 14.97 -0.83
CA MET A 26 7.60 13.69 -0.14
C MET A 26 6.37 13.46 0.74
N PHE A 27 5.68 12.35 0.53
CA PHE A 27 4.61 11.89 1.40
C PHE A 27 5.15 10.91 2.43
N THR A 28 4.95 11.21 3.70
CA THR A 28 5.27 10.30 4.80
C THR A 28 3.98 9.72 5.32
N LEU A 29 3.82 8.40 5.27
CA LEU A 29 2.55 7.72 5.50
C LEU A 29 2.59 6.94 6.82
N GLN A 30 1.61 7.17 7.68
CA GLN A 30 1.24 6.23 8.74
C GLN A 30 0.01 5.44 8.27
N CYS A 31 0.18 4.17 7.89
CA CYS A 31 -0.87 3.35 7.32
C CYS A 31 -0.92 1.95 7.95
N GLN A 32 -2.08 1.30 7.82
CA GLN A 32 -2.37 -0.05 8.31
C GLN A 32 -2.75 -1.00 7.17
N SER A 33 -3.28 -0.49 6.05
CA SER A 33 -3.75 -1.30 4.93
C SER A 33 -2.71 -1.56 3.84
N ALA A 34 -1.48 -1.04 3.98
CA ALA A 34 -0.41 -1.30 3.03
C ALA A 34 -0.13 -2.80 2.87
N ARG A 35 0.21 -3.22 1.65
CA ARG A 35 0.56 -4.60 1.34
C ARG A 35 1.98 -4.66 0.84
N ASP A 36 2.79 -5.46 1.52
CA ASP A 36 4.13 -5.82 1.05
C ASP A 36 4.00 -6.68 -0.22
N ILE A 37 4.49 -6.14 -1.33
CA ILE A 37 4.47 -6.82 -2.63
C ILE A 37 5.88 -7.12 -3.15
N ARG A 38 6.92 -7.03 -2.31
CA ARG A 38 8.33 -7.21 -2.72
C ARG A 38 8.59 -8.51 -3.46
N LYS A 39 7.91 -9.59 -3.06
CA LYS A 39 8.01 -10.93 -3.69
C LYS A 39 7.32 -11.05 -5.05
N HIS A 40 6.51 -10.05 -5.39
CA HIS A 40 5.72 -9.99 -6.62
C HIS A 40 6.10 -8.79 -7.50
N SER A 41 6.95 -7.89 -6.99
CA SER A 41 7.45 -6.74 -7.72
C SER A 41 8.55 -7.14 -8.69
N PHE A 42 8.61 -6.44 -9.83
CA PHE A 42 9.70 -6.59 -10.79
C PHE A 42 11.03 -6.08 -10.23
N TYR A 43 10.99 -5.17 -9.24
CA TYR A 43 12.16 -4.61 -8.56
C TYR A 43 12.11 -4.91 -7.04
N PRO A 44 12.48 -6.12 -6.61
CA PRO A 44 12.37 -6.53 -5.20
C PRO A 44 13.16 -5.64 -4.21
N THR A 45 14.17 -4.93 -4.69
CA THR A 45 15.04 -4.04 -3.90
C THR A 45 14.42 -2.69 -3.58
N GLU A 46 13.26 -2.36 -4.16
CA GLU A 46 12.57 -1.09 -3.89
C GLU A 46 11.79 -1.10 -2.57
N ASP A 47 11.79 -2.23 -1.86
CA ASP A 47 11.02 -2.43 -0.63
C ASP A 47 9.56 -1.98 -0.77
N GLU A 48 8.98 -2.32 -1.93
CA GLU A 48 7.69 -1.81 -2.38
C GLU A 48 6.54 -2.32 -1.51
N VAL A 49 5.70 -1.37 -1.11
CA VAL A 49 4.40 -1.62 -0.51
C VAL A 49 3.32 -0.91 -1.33
N LEU A 50 2.21 -1.59 -1.55
CA LEU A 50 1.09 -1.08 -2.33
C LEU A 50 -0.07 -0.70 -1.42
N LEU A 51 -0.60 0.50 -1.61
CA LEU A 51 -1.86 0.94 -1.03
C LEU A 51 -3.01 0.67 -1.99
N MET A 52 -4.12 0.19 -1.46
CA MET A 52 -5.33 -0.07 -2.23
C MET A 52 -5.87 1.23 -2.84
N ALA A 53 -6.52 1.11 -3.99
CA ALA A 53 -7.24 2.22 -4.56
C ALA A 53 -8.31 2.75 -3.58
N ALA A 54 -8.48 4.07 -3.58
CA ALA A 54 -9.41 4.79 -2.70
C ALA A 54 -9.10 4.70 -1.20
N THR A 55 -7.88 4.30 -0.81
CA THR A 55 -7.39 4.49 0.58
C THR A 55 -7.45 5.97 0.95
N GLN A 56 -8.01 6.28 2.12
CA GLN A 56 -8.26 7.65 2.57
C GLN A 56 -7.22 8.06 3.64
N PHE A 57 -6.83 9.33 3.62
CA PHE A 57 -5.82 9.87 4.52
C PHE A 57 -6.25 11.24 5.04
N GLU A 58 -5.88 11.53 6.29
CA GLU A 58 -5.86 12.87 6.85
C GLU A 58 -4.45 13.47 6.70
N VAL A 59 -4.37 14.77 6.39
CA VAL A 59 -3.12 15.52 6.44
C VAL A 59 -2.84 15.88 7.90
N VAL A 60 -1.77 15.32 8.45
CA VAL A 60 -1.38 15.52 9.86
C VAL A 60 -0.49 16.73 10.01
N SER A 61 0.46 16.91 9.09
CA SER A 61 1.41 18.02 9.13
C SER A 61 1.96 18.30 7.73
N CYS A 62 2.39 19.54 7.52
CA CYS A 62 3.11 19.98 6.33
C CYS A 62 4.37 20.71 6.78
N LEU A 63 5.50 20.37 6.16
CA LEU A 63 6.76 21.07 6.31
C LEU A 63 7.22 21.54 4.93
N ASP A 64 7.50 22.83 4.82
CA ASP A 64 8.03 23.45 3.61
C ASP A 64 9.51 23.77 3.79
N GLN A 65 10.36 23.25 2.89
CA GLN A 65 11.81 23.46 2.87
C GLN A 65 12.26 23.79 1.45
N ASP A 66 12.11 25.07 1.08
CA ASP A 66 12.47 25.61 -0.23
C ASP A 66 11.82 24.84 -1.39
N SER A 67 12.56 23.94 -2.03
CA SER A 67 12.07 23.14 -3.17
C SER A 67 11.56 21.76 -2.76
N LEU A 68 11.57 21.42 -1.46
CA LEU A 68 11.07 20.17 -0.90
C LEU A 68 9.88 20.44 0.03
N HIS A 69 8.72 19.95 -0.37
CA HIS A 69 7.54 19.89 0.50
C HIS A 69 7.44 18.49 1.12
N ILE A 70 7.22 18.41 2.42
CA ILE A 70 7.02 17.15 3.13
C ILE A 70 5.62 17.17 3.73
N ILE A 71 4.79 16.20 3.34
CA ILE A 71 3.41 16.06 3.79
C ILE A 71 3.29 14.77 4.58
N GLN A 72 2.91 14.89 5.85
CA GLN A 72 2.61 13.72 6.67
C GLN A 72 1.13 13.37 6.55
N LEU A 73 0.88 12.12 6.20
CA LEU A 73 -0.45 11.56 6.01
C LEU A 73 -0.67 10.44 7.02
N LYS A 74 -1.88 10.35 7.55
CA LYS A 74 -2.32 9.23 8.39
C LYS A 74 -3.56 8.60 7.79
N GLU A 75 -3.53 7.29 7.62
CA GLU A 75 -4.65 6.54 7.06
C GLU A 75 -5.85 6.64 7.98
N THR A 76 -7.01 6.92 7.38
CA THR A 76 -8.29 6.99 8.06
C THR A 76 -9.13 5.75 7.74
N ASN A 77 -10.00 5.36 8.66
CA ASN A 77 -10.96 4.30 8.38
C ASN A 77 -11.99 4.81 7.36
N PRO A 78 -12.18 4.14 6.21
CA PRO A 78 -13.14 4.59 5.22
C PRO A 78 -14.58 4.45 5.75
N PRO A 79 -15.53 5.30 5.31
CA PRO A 79 -16.93 5.24 5.75
C PRO A 79 -17.65 3.98 5.27
N PHE A 80 -17.08 3.27 4.29
CA PHE A 80 -17.57 1.99 3.78
C PHE A 80 -16.38 1.07 3.46
N PRO A 81 -16.55 -0.27 3.51
CA PRO A 81 -15.49 -1.20 3.12
C PRO A 81 -15.06 -1.00 1.66
N LEU A 82 -13.75 -0.96 1.42
CA LEU A 82 -13.20 -0.84 0.06
C LEU A 82 -13.32 -2.14 -0.76
N LEU A 83 -13.46 -3.27 -0.07
CA LEU A 83 -13.57 -4.59 -0.67
C LEU A 83 -14.87 -5.26 -0.22
N GLN A 84 -15.55 -5.90 -1.16
CA GLN A 84 -16.62 -6.82 -0.82
C GLN A 84 -16.04 -8.02 -0.05
N PRO A 85 -16.71 -8.49 1.02
CA PRO A 85 -16.33 -9.75 1.66
C PRO A 85 -16.37 -10.90 0.67
N VAL A 86 -15.41 -11.82 0.74
CA VAL A 86 -15.42 -13.04 -0.07
C VAL A 86 -16.53 -13.96 0.47
N PRO A 87 -17.51 -14.39 -0.35
CA PRO A 87 -18.52 -15.34 0.09
C PRO A 87 -17.88 -16.65 0.54
N ILE A 88 -18.21 -17.11 1.75
CA ILE A 88 -17.78 -18.43 2.22
C ILE A 88 -18.69 -19.46 1.54
N VAL A 89 -18.15 -20.17 0.55
CA VAL A 89 -18.83 -21.33 -0.03
C VAL A 89 -18.65 -22.50 0.92
N ILE A 90 -19.68 -22.84 1.69
CA ILE A 90 -19.69 -24.08 2.47
C ILE A 90 -20.04 -25.21 1.48
N PRO A 91 -19.13 -26.14 1.18
CA PRO A 91 -19.46 -27.25 0.29
C PRO A 91 -20.58 -28.09 0.91
N SER A 92 -21.68 -28.25 0.17
CA SER A 92 -22.79 -29.12 0.55
C SER A 92 -22.32 -30.58 0.48
N SER A 93 -22.20 -31.22 1.65
CA SER A 93 -22.01 -32.65 1.88
C SER A 93 -20.86 -33.33 1.13
N ILE A 94 -19.80 -33.68 1.87
CA ILE A 94 -18.82 -34.69 1.46
C ILE A 94 -19.58 -36.02 1.34
N ASN A 95 -19.82 -36.50 0.12
CA ASN A 95 -20.32 -37.87 -0.05
C ASN A 95 -19.29 -38.82 0.57
N PRO A 96 -19.68 -39.72 1.49
CA PRO A 96 -18.74 -40.68 2.06
C PRO A 96 -18.12 -41.52 0.94
N ILE A 97 -16.80 -41.65 0.98
CA ILE A 97 -16.02 -42.49 0.05
C ILE A 97 -16.60 -43.91 0.14
N PRO A 98 -17.01 -44.56 -0.97
CA PRO A 98 -17.45 -45.94 -0.92
C PRO A 98 -16.31 -46.80 -0.40
N SER A 99 -16.56 -47.55 0.68
CA SER A 99 -15.63 -48.57 1.15
C SER A 99 -15.44 -49.60 0.04
N GLY A 100 -14.28 -49.58 -0.60
CA GLY A 100 -13.91 -50.54 -1.64
C GLY A 100 -14.02 -51.97 -1.11
N LYS A 101 -14.61 -52.85 -1.92
CA LYS A 101 -14.49 -54.31 -1.77
C LYS A 101 -13.18 -54.78 -2.36
#